data_AF-A0A3D3E2H0-F1
#
_entry.id   AF-A0A3D3E2H0-F1
#
_cell.length_a   1.000
_cell.length_b   1.000
_cell.length_c   1.000
_cell.angle_alpha   90.00
_cell.angle_beta   90.00
_cell.angle_gamma   90.00
#
_symmetry.space_group_name_H-M   'P 1'
#
loop_
_entity.id
_entity.type
_entity.pdbx_description
1 polymer ?
#
loop_
_entity_poly.entity_id
_entity_poly.type
_entity_poly.pdbx_seq_one_letter_code
_entity_poly.pdbx_strand_id
1 'polypeptide(L)' 'MNKNSFISLALSRRVMIRAFNIALLVGTILALINHGEKILSLTLSCEDFVKIILTYLVPYGVSTWSAVQAIKGTE' A
#
# COMPACT_ATOMS: atom_id res chain seq x y z
N MET A 1 5.87 -14.64 -26.61
CA MET A 1 5.05 -13.70 -25.83
C MET A 1 5.05 -14.19 -24.39
N ASN A 2 5.79 -13.53 -23.50
CA ASN A 2 6.00 -14.03 -22.15
C ASN A 2 4.71 -13.81 -21.36
N LYS A 3 4.01 -14.88 -20.97
CA LYS A 3 2.82 -14.77 -20.10
C LYS A 3 3.32 -14.37 -18.71
N ASN A 4 3.59 -13.09 -18.50
CA ASN A 4 3.92 -12.59 -17.18
C ASN A 4 2.68 -12.78 -16.31
N SER A 5 2.72 -13.80 -15.45
CA SER A 5 1.65 -14.06 -14.48
C SER A 5 1.44 -12.80 -13.63
N PHE A 6 0.19 -12.54 -13.24
CA PHE A 6 -0.17 -11.38 -12.41
C PHE A 6 0.79 -11.23 -11.21
N ILE A 7 1.14 -12.35 -10.58
CA ILE A 7 2.06 -12.40 -9.44
C ILE A 7 3.48 -11.95 -9.83
N SER A 8 3.98 -12.35 -11.00
CA SER A 8 5.30 -11.95 -11.49
C SER A 8 5.38 -10.44 -11.76
N LEU A 9 4.31 -9.86 -12.31
CA LEU A 9 4.21 -8.41 -12.50
C LEU A 9 4.05 -7.65 -11.18
N ALA A 10 3.23 -8.15 -10.27
CA ALA A 10 3.02 -7.57 -8.94
C ALA A 10 4.32 -7.53 -8.13
N LEU A 11 5.13 -8.59 -8.22
CA LEU A 11 6.43 -8.71 -7.57
C LEU A 11 7.57 -8.09 -8.39
N SER A 12 7.27 -7.45 -9.53
CA SER A 12 8.30 -6.76 -10.29
C SER A 12 8.83 -5.56 -9.48
N ARG A 13 10.16 -5.36 -9.52
CA ARG A 13 10.83 -4.27 -8.80
C ARG A 13 10.20 -2.90 -9.07
N ARG A 14 9.77 -2.66 -10.31
CA ARG A 14 9.11 -1.41 -10.72
C ARG A 14 7.78 -1.22 -10.00
N VAL A 15 6.93 -2.24 -9.94
CA VAL A 15 5.61 -2.18 -9.28
C VAL A 15 5.79 -2.06 -7.77
N MET A 16 6.67 -2.88 -7.18
CA MET A 16 6.91 -2.87 -5.73
C MET A 16 7.41 -1.51 -5.22
N ILE A 17 8.42 -0.91 -5.86
CA ILE A 17 8.96 0.39 -5.42
C ILE A 17 7.89 1.48 -5.52
N ARG A 18 7.14 1.50 -6.62
CA ARG A 18 6.06 2.48 -6.80
C ARG A 18 4.96 2.30 -5.75
N ALA A 19 4.50 1.07 -5.57
CA ALA A 19 3.44 0.76 -4.60
C ALA A 19 3.88 1.05 -3.17
N PHE A 20 5.13 0.77 -2.83
CA PHE A 20 5.71 1.09 -1.52
C PHE A 20 5.77 2.60 -1.26
N ASN A 21 6.24 3.40 -2.23
CA ASN A 21 6.29 4.86 -2.09
C ASN A 21 4.88 5.46 -1.94
N ILE A 22 3.91 4.96 -2.71
CA ILE A 22 2.50 5.39 -2.59
C ILE A 22 1.94 4.99 -1.22
N ALA A 23 2.22 3.77 -0.77
CA ALA A 23 1.77 3.28 0.53
C ALA A 23 2.35 4.10 1.67
N LEU A 24 3.63 4.47 1.62
CA LEU A 24 4.24 5.35 2.62
C LEU A 24 3.58 6.73 2.62
N LEU A 25 3.50 7.39 1.45
CA LEU A 25 2.95 8.75 1.38
C LEU A 25 1.49 8.80 1.83
N VAL A 26 0.64 8.00 1.21
CA VAL A 26 -0.80 8.00 1.47
C VAL A 26 -1.11 7.39 2.83
N GLY A 27 -0.41 6.31 3.19
CA GLY A 27 -0.56 5.65 4.48
C GLY A 27 -0.14 6.52 5.66
N THR A 28 0.94 7.30 5.56
CA THR A 28 1.32 8.24 6.62
C THR A 28 0.30 9.36 6.77
N ILE A 29 -0.22 9.93 5.67
CA ILE A 29 -1.27 10.95 5.73
C ILE A 29 -2.53 10.39 6.41
N LEU A 30 -2.99 9.21 5.98
CA LEU A 30 -4.17 8.56 6.56
C LEU A 30 -3.95 8.14 8.02
N ALA A 31 -2.76 7.67 8.38
CA ALA A 31 -2.44 7.27 9.76
C ALA A 31 -2.46 8.49 10.69
N LEU A 32 -1.95 9.64 10.23
CA LEU A 32 -2.00 10.89 10.99
C LEU A 32 -3.44 11.39 11.16
N ILE A 33 -4.26 11.33 10.10
CA ILE A 33 -5.67 11.75 10.18
C ILE A 33 -6.48 10.84 11.11
N ASN A 34 -6.28 9.52 11.05
CA ASN A 34 -7.11 8.55 11.78
C ASN A 34 -6.60 8.23 13.19
N HIS A 35 -5.29 8.32 13.42
CA HIS A 35 -4.66 7.89 14.66
C HIS A 35 -3.73 8.95 15.27
N GLY A 36 -3.63 10.15 14.69
CA GLY A 36 -2.72 11.20 15.16
C GLY A 36 -2.88 11.53 16.64
N GLU A 37 -4.11 11.73 17.11
CA GLU A 37 -4.38 12.01 18.54
C GLU A 37 -3.90 10.88 19.45
N LYS A 38 -4.18 9.62 19.08
CA LYS A 38 -3.78 8.43 19.85
C LYS A 38 -2.26 8.19 19.85
N ILE A 39 -1.59 8.57 18.77
CA ILE A 39 -0.13 8.53 18.66
C ILE A 39 0.48 9.59 19.57
N LEU A 40 -0.06 10.81 19.58
CA LEU A 40 0.41 11.90 20.45
C LEU A 40 0.14 11.64 21.93
N SER A 41 -1.00 11.03 22.27
CA SER A 41 -1.35 10.67 23.65
C SER A 41 -0.68 9.38 24.14
N LEU A 42 0.05 8.66 23.28
CA LEU A 42 0.68 7.35 23.57
C LEU A 42 -0.32 6.29 24.09
N THR A 43 -1.60 6.40 23.74
CA THR A 43 -2.67 5.48 24.18
C THR A 43 -3.00 4.42 23.13
N LEU A 44 -2.01 4.00 22.33
CA LEU A 44 -2.23 3.04 21.24
C LEU A 44 -2.57 1.65 21.79
N SER A 45 -3.76 1.16 21.42
CA SER A 45 -4.17 -0.22 21.71
C SER A 45 -3.71 -1.18 20.59
N CYS A 46 -3.73 -2.49 20.86
CA CYS A 46 -3.39 -3.50 19.86
C CYS A 46 -4.30 -3.40 18.60
N GLU A 47 -5.58 -3.08 18.79
CA GLU A 47 -6.54 -2.82 17.70
C GLU A 47 -6.13 -1.61 16.84
N ASP A 48 -5.65 -0.53 17.46
CA ASP A 48 -5.18 0.66 16.73
C ASP A 48 -3.94 0.33 15.90
N PHE A 49 -3.05 -0.54 16.40
CA PHE A 49 -1.88 -0.98 15.64
C PHE A 49 -2.26 -1.73 14.36
N VAL A 50 -3.27 -2.62 14.43
CA VAL A 50 -3.79 -3.32 13.25
C VAL A 50 -4.39 -2.33 12.25
N LYS A 51 -5.15 -1.33 12.72
CA LYS A 51 -5.73 -0.29 11.85
C LYS A 51 -4.63 0.55 11.17
N ILE A 52 -3.58 0.91 11.90
CA ILE A 52 -2.42 1.61 11.34
C ILE A 52 -1.76 0.75 10.25
N ILE A 53 -1.50 -0.53 10.49
CA ILE A 53 -0.92 -1.43 9.48
C ILE A 53 -1.80 -1.50 8.23
N LEU A 54 -3.12 -1.66 8.39
CA LEU A 54 -4.07 -1.68 7.27
C LEU A 54 -4.05 -0.37 6.48
N THR A 55 -3.83 0.75 7.16
CA THR A 55 -3.73 2.08 6.54
C THR A 55 -2.57 2.18 5.54
N TYR A 56 -1.51 1.37 5.69
CA TYR A 56 -0.43 1.24 4.71
C TYR A 56 -0.68 0.11 3.70
N LEU A 57 -1.28 -1.00 4.12
CA LEU A 57 -1.54 -2.15 3.23
C LEU A 57 -2.55 -1.85 2.12
N VAL A 58 -3.60 -1.08 2.45
CA VAL A 58 -4.65 -0.71 1.48
C VAL A 58 -4.07 0.08 0.28
N PRO A 59 -3.36 1.21 0.47
CA PRO A 59 -2.78 1.95 -0.65
C PRO A 59 -1.69 1.16 -1.39
N TYR A 60 -0.95 0.27 -0.72
CA TYR A 60 -0.02 -0.65 -1.37
C TYR A 60 -0.74 -1.60 -2.34
N GLY A 61 -1.81 -2.26 -1.88
CA GLY A 61 -2.58 -3.22 -2.66
C GLY A 61 -3.27 -2.57 -3.85
N VAL A 62 -3.92 -1.42 -3.64
CA VAL A 62 -4.59 -0.65 -4.71
C VAL A 62 -3.58 -0.18 -5.76
N SER A 63 -2.42 0.33 -5.33
CA SER A 63 -1.35 0.73 -6.26
C SER A 63 -0.79 -0.46 -7.04
N THR A 64 -0.59 -1.61 -6.40
CA THR A 64 -0.08 -2.83 -7.05
C THR A 64 -1.06 -3.34 -8.09
N TRP A 65 -2.35 -3.47 -7.73
CA TRP A 65 -3.41 -3.91 -8.63
C TRP A 65 -3.51 -3.00 -9.86
N SER A 66 -3.58 -1.69 -9.63
CA SER A 66 -3.69 -0.70 -10.71
C SER A 66 -2.49 -0.74 -11.65
N ALA A 67 -1.28 -0.92 -11.12
CA ALA A 67 -0.07 -1.01 -11.92
C ALA A 67 -0.03 -2.29 -12.77
N VAL A 68 -0.40 -3.45 -12.21
CA VAL A 68 -0.43 -4.71 -12.97
C VAL A 68 -1.50 -4.67 -14.07
N GLN A 69 -2.69 -4.14 -13.76
CA GLN A 69 -3.76 -3.97 -14.74
C GLN A 69 -3.35 -3.03 -15.88
N ALA A 70 -2.68 -1.91 -15.56
CA ALA A 70 -2.19 -0.97 -16.57
C ALA A 70 -1.15 -1.62 -17.50
N ILE A 71 -0.21 -2.40 -16.96
CA ILE A 71 0.82 -3.08 -17.77
C ILE A 71 0.19 -4.15 -18.68
N LYS A 72 -0.78 -4.92 -18.18
CA LYS A 72 -1.47 -5.95 -18.97
C LYS A 72 -2.43 -5.38 -20.00
N GLY A 73 -3.01 -4.20 -19.76
CA GLY A 73 -3.92 -3.53 -20.70
C GLY A 73 -3.22 -2.78 -21.85
N THR A 74 -1.90 -2.61 -21.75
CA THR A 74 -1.05 -2.08 -22.83
C THR A 74 -0.46 -3.16 -23.75
N GLU A 75 -0.76 -4.44 -23.50
CA GLU A 75 -0.47 -5.58 -24.40
C GLU A 75 -1.62 -5.83 -25.38
#